data_AF-A0A3E3EHF0-F1
#
_entry.id   AF-A0A3E3EHF0-F1
#
_cell.length_a   1.000
_cell.length_b   1.000
_cell.length_c   1.000
_cell.angle_alpha   90.00
_cell.angle_beta   90.00
_cell.angle_gamma   90.00
#
_symmetry.space_group_name_H-M   'P 1'
#
loop_
_entity.id
_entity.type
_entity.pdbx_description
1 polymer ?
#
loop_
_entity_poly.entity_id
_entity_poly.type
_entity_poly.pdbx_seq_one_letter_code
_entity_poly.pdbx_strand_id
1 'polypeptide(L)'
;MRKEVITIANTGKRRVCRCIKTMNIVIGKEQRDLFTKGQVYDCVIRDSGQLQVNYKIYGKEFDLSCTKEEFEENFVLINKKTGVRK
;
A
#
# COMPACT_ATOMS: atom_id res chain seq x y z
N MET A 1 -35.10 15.88 -1.62
CA MET A 1 -34.48 14.67 -1.04
C MET A 1 -32.97 14.84 -1.07
N ARG A 2 -32.33 15.04 0.08
CA ARG A 2 -30.86 15.07 0.16
C ARG A 2 -30.38 13.63 -0.03
N LYS A 3 -29.68 13.34 -1.13
CA LYS A 3 -28.98 12.08 -1.29
C LYS A 3 -27.82 12.11 -0.29
N GLU A 4 -27.98 11.40 0.83
CA GLU A 4 -26.85 11.08 1.69
C GLU A 4 -25.83 10.32 0.84
N VAL A 5 -24.70 10.98 0.57
CA VAL A 5 -23.54 10.33 -0.04
C VAL A 5 -22.96 9.44 1.05
N ILE A 6 -23.29 8.15 1.00
CA ILE A 6 -22.64 7.16 1.85
C ILE A 6 -21.19 7.09 1.36
N THR A 7 -20.29 7.84 1.99
CA THR A 7 -18.85 7.76 1.73
C THR A 7 -18.35 6.43 2.28
N ILE A 8 -18.34 5.39 1.45
CA ILE A 8 -17.80 4.09 1.82
C ILE A 8 -16.28 4.25 1.96
N ALA A 9 -15.78 4.33 3.20
CA ALA A 9 -14.36 4.57 3.52
C ALA A 9 -13.36 3.53 2.96
N ASN A 10 -13.84 2.48 2.27
CA ASN A 10 -13.07 1.37 1.72
C ASN A 10 -13.18 1.20 0.19
N THR A 11 -13.75 2.14 -0.56
CA THR A 11 -13.72 2.11 -2.03
C THR A 11 -12.34 2.52 -2.57
N GLY A 12 -11.36 1.64 -2.40
CA GLY A 12 -10.06 1.77 -3.07
C GLY A 12 -9.84 0.67 -4.10
N LYS A 13 -9.02 0.95 -5.12
CA LYS A 13 -8.68 -0.02 -6.18
C LYS A 13 -7.68 -1.03 -5.62
N ARG A 14 -8.12 -2.29 -5.47
CA ARG A 14 -7.24 -3.41 -5.08
C ARG A 14 -6.21 -3.70 -6.17
N ARG A 15 -4.96 -3.81 -5.76
CA ARG A 15 -3.77 -4.04 -6.59
C ARG A 15 -2.79 -4.94 -5.83
N VAL A 16 -1.68 -5.25 -6.48
CA VAL A 16 -0.51 -5.87 -5.86
C VAL A 16 0.68 -4.94 -6.05
N CYS A 17 1.53 -4.85 -5.04
CA CYS A 17 2.77 -4.09 -5.10
C CYS A 17 3.95 -4.95 -4.66
N ARG A 18 5.12 -4.66 -5.21
CA ARG A 18 6.38 -5.26 -4.80
C ARG A 18 7.15 -4.27 -3.94
N CYS A 19 7.63 -4.71 -2.79
CA CYS A 19 8.55 -3.93 -1.96
C CYS A 19 9.92 -3.85 -2.65
N ILE A 20 10.48 -2.64 -2.76
CA ILE A 20 11.80 -2.42 -3.39
C ILE A 20 12.91 -2.13 -2.36
N LYS A 21 12.54 -1.91 -1.09
CA LYS A 21 13.46 -1.61 0.02
C LYS A 21 12.96 -2.28 1.29
N THR A 22 13.79 -3.11 1.94
CA THR A 22 13.41 -3.76 3.19
C THR A 22 13.16 -2.72 4.28
N MET A 23 11.98 -2.76 4.88
CA MET A 23 11.57 -1.90 5.97
C MET A 23 11.60 -2.70 7.27
N ASN A 24 12.15 -2.10 8.32
CA ASN A 24 12.29 -2.72 9.63
C ASN A 24 11.47 -1.95 10.66
N ILE A 25 11.00 -2.64 11.68
CA ILE A 25 10.38 -2.07 12.87
C ILE A 25 11.08 -2.62 14.12
N VAL A 26 11.21 -1.79 15.15
CA VAL A 26 11.73 -2.21 16.46
C VAL A 26 10.56 -2.32 17.42
N ILE A 27 10.35 -3.51 17.98
CA ILE A 27 9.32 -3.78 18.98
C ILE A 27 10.01 -4.25 20.25
N GLY A 28 9.97 -3.42 21.30
CA GLY A 28 10.74 -3.65 22.51
C GLY A 28 12.25 -3.64 22.23
N LYS A 29 12.90 -4.81 22.32
CA LYS A 29 14.34 -4.99 22.04
C LYS A 29 14.63 -5.75 20.75
N GLU A 30 13.59 -6.17 20.02
CA GLU A 30 13.75 -6.96 18.80
C GLU A 30 13.56 -6.09 17.56
N GLN A 31 14.43 -6.26 16.58
CA GLN A 31 14.25 -5.71 15.24
C GLN A 31 13.61 -6.78 14.35
N ARG A 32 12.56 -6.40 13.61
CA ARG A 32 11.83 -7.29 12.71
C ARG A 32 11.64 -6.63 11.36
N ASP A 33 11.63 -7.44 10.31
CA ASP A 33 11.24 -7.00 8.97
C ASP A 33 9.73 -6.75 8.94
N LEU A 34 9.34 -5.51 8.62
CA LEU A 34 7.95 -5.12 8.40
C LEU A 34 7.53 -5.46 6.96
N PHE A 35 8.39 -5.12 6.00
CA PHE A 35 8.25 -5.48 4.59
C PHE A 35 9.62 -5.86 4.03
N THR A 36 9.70 -6.95 3.28
CA THR A 36 10.96 -7.49 2.76
C THR A 36 11.11 -7.14 1.29
N LYS A 37 12.28 -6.61 0.91
CA LYS A 37 12.61 -6.30 -0.49
C LYS A 37 12.36 -7.52 -1.39
N GLY A 38 11.70 -7.28 -2.52
CA GLY A 38 11.35 -8.28 -3.52
C GLY A 38 10.03 -9.01 -3.26
N GLN A 39 9.50 -8.98 -2.03
CA GLN A 39 8.22 -9.59 -1.73
C GLN A 39 7.05 -8.80 -2.33
N VAL A 40 5.99 -9.53 -2.68
CA VAL A 40 4.76 -8.99 -3.23
C VAL A 40 3.70 -8.98 -2.15
N TYR A 41 2.99 -7.86 -2.05
CA TYR A 41 1.94 -7.61 -1.07
C TYR A 41 0.67 -7.15 -1.78
N ASP A 42 -0.47 -7.50 -1.20
CA ASP A 42 -1.74 -6.88 -1.58
C ASP A 42 -1.72 -5.41 -1.16
N CYS A 43 -2.28 -4.55 -2.01
CA CYS A 43 -2.43 -3.14 -1.67
C CYS A 43 -3.72 -2.54 -2.22
N VAL A 44 -4.15 -1.44 -1.62
CA VAL A 44 -5.33 -0.69 -2.02
C VAL A 44 -4.93 0.75 -2.27
N ILE A 45 -5.29 1.27 -3.43
CA ILE A 45 -5.12 2.67 -3.80
C ILE A 45 -6.43 3.40 -3.51
N ARG A 46 -6.40 4.34 -2.58
CA ARG A 46 -7.53 5.18 -2.22
C ARG A 46 -7.35 6.54 -2.89
N ASP A 47 -8.10 6.72 -3.97
CA ASP A 47 -8.21 7.98 -4.68
C ASP A 47 -9.56 8.58 -4.32
N SER A 48 -9.60 9.38 -3.25
CA SER A 48 -10.84 9.96 -2.73
C SER A 48 -11.32 11.16 -3.56
N GLY A 49 -10.70 11.45 -4.71
CA GLY A 49 -11.09 12.53 -5.63
C GLY A 49 -10.99 13.94 -5.06
N GLN A 50 -10.55 14.10 -3.81
CA GLN A 50 -10.62 15.38 -3.11
C GLN A 50 -9.27 16.07 -2.89
N LEU A 51 -8.11 15.40 -2.77
CA LEU A 51 -6.80 16.09 -2.77
C LEU A 51 -5.55 15.18 -2.69
N GLN A 52 -5.63 13.98 -2.12
CA GLN A 52 -4.46 13.11 -1.93
C GLN A 52 -4.77 11.63 -2.19
N VAL A 53 -3.84 10.96 -2.89
CA VAL A 53 -3.87 9.51 -3.11
C VAL A 53 -3.15 8.83 -1.95
N ASN A 54 -3.87 7.97 -1.24
CA ASN A 54 -3.32 7.19 -0.13
C ASN A 54 -3.26 5.71 -0.50
N TYR A 55 -2.23 5.03 -0.01
CA TYR A 55 -2.00 3.61 -0.23
C TYR A 55 -2.16 2.87 1.10
N LYS A 56 -2.73 1.67 1.03
CA LYS A 56 -2.71 0.71 2.13
C LYS A 56 -2.07 -0.59 1.65
N ILE A 57 -0.96 -0.99 2.25
CA ILE A 57 -0.23 -2.23 1.96
C ILE A 57 -0.52 -3.22 3.09
N TYR A 58 -0.95 -4.42 2.74
CA TYR A 58 -1.25 -5.49 3.69
C TYR A 58 -0.02 -6.36 3.89
N GLY A 59 0.65 -6.20 5.04
CA GLY A 59 1.77 -7.04 5.45
C GLY A 59 1.29 -8.32 6.12
N LYS A 60 2.24 -9.15 6.57
CA LYS A 60 1.91 -10.42 7.23
C LYS A 60 1.31 -10.22 8.63
N GLU A 61 1.87 -9.29 9.39
CA GLU A 61 1.50 -9.01 10.78
C GLU A 61 0.90 -7.59 10.93
N PHE A 62 1.37 -6.64 10.12
CA PHE A 62 0.95 -5.24 10.17
C PHE A 62 0.59 -4.70 8.79
N ASP A 63 -0.38 -3.79 8.76
CA ASP A 63 -0.70 -3.02 7.57
C ASP A 63 0.02 -1.67 7.61
N LEU A 64 0.47 -1.19 6.46
CA LEU A 64 1.03 0.15 6.30
C LEU A 64 0.05 1.02 5.51
N SER A 65 -0.33 2.17 6.07
CA SER A 65 -0.99 3.23 5.32
C SER A 65 0.03 4.32 5.05
N CYS A 66 0.19 4.74 3.80
CA CYS A 66 1.22 5.70 3.39
C CYS A 66 0.74 6.62 2.26
N THR A 67 1.43 7.74 2.09
CA THR A 67 1.18 8.66 0.98
C THR A 67 1.70 8.08 -0.34
N LYS A 68 1.43 8.77 -1.44
CA LYS A 68 1.99 8.41 -2.74
C LYS A 68 3.53 8.48 -2.74
N GLU A 69 4.12 9.52 -2.15
CA GLU A 69 5.58 9.69 -2.13
C GLU A 69 6.24 8.54 -1.37
N GLU A 70 5.75 8.24 -0.16
CA GLU A 70 6.25 7.12 0.65
C GLU A 70 6.05 5.76 -0.04
N PHE A 71 4.94 5.59 -0.78
CA PHE A 71 4.71 4.39 -1.57
C PHE A 71 5.77 4.26 -2.66
N GLU A 72 6.04 5.31 -3.44
CA GLU A 72 6.98 5.25 -4.57
C GLU A 72 8.45 5.08 -4.13
N GLU A 73 8.80 5.50 -2.91
CA GLU A 73 10.12 5.25 -2.31
C GLU A 73 10.35 3.79 -1.91
N ASN A 74 9.29 3.07 -1.54
CA ASN A 74 9.41 1.75 -0.88
C ASN A 74 8.75 0.60 -1.66
N PHE A 75 7.84 0.91 -2.59
CA PHE A 75 7.03 -0.05 -3.34
C PHE A 75 6.83 0.34 -4.80
N VAL A 76 6.52 -0.65 -5.64
CA VAL A 76 6.09 -0.45 -7.03
C VAL A 76 4.85 -1.28 -7.33
N LEU A 77 3.89 -0.73 -8.06
CA LEU A 77 2.71 -1.48 -8.49
C LEU A 77 3.09 -2.53 -9.54
N ILE A 78 2.52 -3.73 -9.41
CA ILE A 78 2.68 -4.79 -10.40
C ILE A 78 1.41 -4.88 -11.24
N ASN A 79 1.56 -4.80 -12.57
CA ASN A 79 0.44 -5.03 -13.48
C ASN A 79 0.28 -6.54 -13.72
N LYS A 80 -0.92 -7.08 -13.52
CA LYS A 80 -1.26 -8.50 -13.78
C LYS A 80 -0.98 -8.97 -15.22
N LYS A 81 -0.77 -8.06 -16.18
CA LYS A 81 -0.46 -8.39 -17.59
C LYS A 81 1.03 -8.52 -17.91
N THR A 82 1.92 -8.02 -17.07
CA THR A 82 3.36 -8.07 -17.32
C THR A 82 4.09 -8.19 -16.00
N GLY A 83 4.47 -9.42 -15.63
CA GLY A 83 5.47 -9.63 -14.60
C GLY A 83 6.75 -8.92 -15.02
N VAL A 84 6.98 -7.72 -14.48
CA VAL A 84 8.16 -6.87 -14.70
C VAL A 84 8.28 -6.32 -16.13
N ARG A 85 8.40 -5.01 -16.27
CA ARG A 85 9.20 -4.41 -17.34
C ARG A 85 10.30 -3.56 -16.71
N LYS A 86 11.49 -3.75 -17.29
CA LYS A 86 12.79 -3.19 -16.93
C LYS A 86 12.77 -1.67 -16.81
#